data_AF-D8U436-F1
#
_entry.id   AF-D8U436-F1
#
_cell.length_a   1.000
_cell.length_b   1.000
_cell.length_c   1.000
_cell.angle_alpha   90.00
_cell.angle_beta   90.00
_cell.angle_gamma   90.00
#
_symmetry.space_group_name_H-M   'P 1'
#
loop_
_entity.id
_entity.type
_entity.pdbx_description
1 polymer ?
#
loop_
_entity_poly.entity_id
_entity_poly.type
_entity_poly.pdbx_seq_one_letter_code
_entity_poly.pdbx_strand_id
1 'polypeptide(L)'
;MLMHFAAKRLLPQTLVTAPIRRTLVARPVAPCSWSKRDEVLSNWDALRANPNEWYDNRKRKTNPKAPDFVRKDDRSVAIWIDGRDTPGWYEEFLDELDSRQGGQQRGDRFGGDRPGGDRNDRRAAEMANWESLRNNPEEWFDNRSRKTNPRAPDFRRKDDRAVALWIDSYGAPEWLDDLLHELDARQSQRSSGYSQQQQGGYQQAPDQYVEDKRAAEMAKWDSLRSNPELWFDNRRTKTNPKAPDFKLKSDRSVALWLSSYQLPDYLDDLLAELDARYDQRMNGQQQYYQQQQDYQPYPEQQQGYADYQQQQQPQQSYQQSDSREAKIAQEQANWESLRNNPEQWFDNRYTKQNPKAPDFRNKDDRSLVLWLTSRSAPEWINELLPELDARYQQREASRASNSGYGAAQEAVY
;
A
#
# COMPACT_ATOMS: atom_id res chain seq x y z
N MET A 1 57.46 52.61 100.64
CA MET A 1 58.37 53.59 100.01
C MET A 1 58.07 53.65 98.52
N LEU A 2 58.19 54.87 97.99
CA LEU A 2 58.02 55.33 96.61
C LEU A 2 58.54 54.44 95.47
N MET A 3 58.11 54.85 94.26
CA MET A 3 58.70 54.67 92.92
C MET A 3 58.17 53.48 92.10
N HIS A 4 57.98 53.55 90.78
CA HIS A 4 57.69 54.60 89.80
C HIS A 4 57.37 53.84 88.48
N PHE A 5 56.47 54.40 87.67
CA PHE A 5 56.30 54.31 86.21
C PHE A 5 57.15 53.34 85.38
N ALA A 6 56.49 52.64 84.43
CA ALA A 6 56.74 52.83 82.99
C ALA A 6 55.61 52.23 82.13
N ALA A 7 55.08 53.07 81.24
CA ALA A 7 54.11 52.72 80.22
C ALA A 7 54.74 51.91 79.07
N LYS A 8 53.95 51.02 78.46
CA LYS A 8 54.04 50.71 77.02
C LYS A 8 52.66 50.27 76.52
N ARG A 9 52.00 51.17 75.78
CA ARG A 9 50.96 50.84 74.80
C ARG A 9 51.55 49.88 73.76
N LEU A 10 50.76 48.93 73.26
CA LEU A 10 50.65 48.54 71.84
C LEU A 10 49.52 47.52 71.65
N LEU A 11 48.49 47.98 70.93
CA LEU A 11 47.56 47.30 69.99
C LEU A 11 46.49 46.30 70.49
N PRO A 12 45.19 46.58 70.25
CA PRO A 12 44.13 45.58 70.29
C PRO A 12 44.08 44.76 68.98
N GLN A 13 43.93 43.46 69.12
CA GLN A 13 43.70 42.54 68.02
C GLN A 13 42.37 42.86 67.33
N THR A 14 42.42 43.13 66.03
CA THR A 14 41.24 43.18 65.17
C THR A 14 41.45 42.22 64.02
N LEU A 15 40.67 41.14 64.03
CA LEU A 15 40.54 40.19 62.94
C LEU A 15 39.82 40.90 61.79
N VAL A 16 40.58 41.35 60.78
CA VAL A 16 40.01 41.91 59.55
C VAL A 16 39.71 40.76 58.61
N THR A 17 38.42 40.46 58.52
CA THR A 17 37.71 39.63 57.56
C THR A 17 38.23 39.81 56.14
N ALA A 18 38.58 38.69 55.50
CA ALA A 18 39.01 38.62 54.12
C ALA A 18 37.97 39.20 53.15
N PRO A 19 38.39 39.80 52.03
CA PRO A 19 37.50 40.48 51.10
C PRO A 19 36.51 39.51 50.45
N ILE A 20 35.24 39.90 50.50
CA ILE A 20 34.12 39.33 49.76
C ILE A 20 34.51 39.33 48.27
N ARG A 21 34.92 38.17 47.76
CA ARG A 21 34.92 37.93 46.32
C ARG A 21 33.47 38.00 45.88
N ARG A 22 33.09 39.09 45.21
CA ARG A 22 31.93 39.10 44.30
C ARG A 22 32.22 38.05 43.23
N THR A 23 31.87 36.81 43.51
CA THR A 23 31.62 35.84 42.46
C THR A 23 30.46 36.44 41.66
N LEU A 24 30.78 36.92 40.46
CA LEU A 24 29.77 37.01 39.41
C LEU A 24 29.20 35.61 39.32
N VAL A 25 28.00 35.42 39.87
CA VAL A 25 27.20 34.23 39.58
C VAL A 25 27.01 34.31 38.08
N ALA A 26 27.82 33.52 37.35
CA ALA A 26 27.58 33.24 35.96
C ALA A 26 26.11 32.82 35.91
N ARG A 27 25.27 33.63 35.25
CA ARG A 27 23.90 33.24 34.96
C ARG A 27 24.02 31.84 34.36
N PRO A 28 23.35 30.82 34.90
CA PRO A 28 23.32 29.52 34.24
C PRO A 28 22.88 29.81 32.81
N VAL A 29 23.75 29.51 31.85
CA VAL A 29 23.41 29.55 30.44
C VAL A 29 22.19 28.63 30.36
N ALA A 30 21.04 29.23 30.03
CA ALA A 30 19.82 28.46 29.88
C ALA A 30 20.13 27.26 28.98
N PRO A 31 19.69 26.04 29.31
CA PRO A 31 19.82 24.92 28.37
C PRO A 31 19.25 25.41 27.05
N CYS A 32 20.07 25.39 25.99
CA CYS A 32 19.73 25.96 24.69
C CYS A 32 18.34 25.46 24.29
N SER A 33 17.32 26.27 24.52
CA SER A 33 15.99 25.98 23.99
C SER A 33 16.15 26.26 22.52
N TRP A 34 16.39 25.21 21.73
CA TRP A 34 16.31 25.28 20.29
C TRP A 34 14.98 25.94 19.97
N SER A 35 15.04 27.19 19.49
CA SER A 35 13.83 27.85 19.06
C SER A 35 13.32 27.10 17.83
N LYS A 36 12.01 27.18 17.56
CA LYS A 36 11.46 26.61 16.30
C LYS A 36 12.22 27.12 15.07
N ARG A 37 12.81 28.31 15.16
CA ARG A 37 13.70 28.86 14.15
C ARG A 37 15.01 28.08 14.02
N ASP A 38 15.65 27.74 15.14
CA ASP A 38 16.90 26.95 15.13
C ASP A 38 16.67 25.53 14.60
N GLU A 39 15.51 24.96 14.87
CA GLU A 39 15.09 23.67 14.31
C GLU A 39 14.89 23.75 12.79
N VAL A 40 14.22 24.81 12.30
CA VAL A 40 14.04 25.05 10.86
C VAL A 40 15.40 25.23 10.17
N LEU A 41 16.30 26.03 10.75
CA LEU A 41 17.65 26.23 10.20
C LEU A 41 18.48 24.93 10.19
N SER A 42 18.40 24.14 11.25
CA SER A 42 19.04 22.82 11.34
C SER A 42 18.54 21.86 10.25
N ASN A 43 17.24 21.87 9.99
CA ASN A 43 16.64 21.07 8.91
C ASN A 43 17.13 21.54 7.53
N TRP A 44 17.26 22.84 7.31
CA TRP A 44 17.86 23.40 6.08
C TRP A 44 19.32 22.98 5.91
N ASP A 45 20.12 23.02 6.98
CA ASP A 45 21.51 22.57 6.96
C ASP A 45 21.61 21.05 6.69
N ALA A 46 20.73 20.25 7.27
CA ALA A 46 20.65 18.81 7.01
C ALA A 46 20.22 18.50 5.56
N LEU A 47 19.29 19.27 4.99
CA LEU A 47 18.90 19.17 3.57
C LEU A 47 20.09 19.47 2.66
N ARG A 48 20.86 20.51 2.96
CA ARG A 48 22.06 20.87 2.20
C ARG A 48 23.14 19.80 2.29
N ALA A 49 23.38 19.27 3.48
CA ALA A 49 24.42 18.26 3.71
C ALA A 49 24.10 16.93 3.00
N ASN A 50 22.84 16.48 3.07
CA ASN A 50 22.41 15.18 2.52
C ASN A 50 21.10 15.29 1.72
N PRO A 51 21.09 15.90 0.52
CA PRO A 51 19.84 16.13 -0.23
C PRO A 51 19.11 14.84 -0.63
N ASN A 52 19.84 13.72 -0.77
CA ASN A 52 19.27 12.42 -1.14
C ASN A 52 18.43 11.78 -0.01
N GLU A 53 18.51 12.27 1.23
CA GLU A 53 17.71 11.79 2.36
C GLU A 53 16.34 12.48 2.45
N TRP A 54 16.05 13.39 1.52
CA TRP A 54 14.82 14.16 1.47
C TRP A 54 14.01 13.83 0.21
N TYR A 55 12.69 13.85 0.36
CA TYR A 55 11.76 13.90 -0.76
C TYR A 55 11.60 15.35 -1.20
N ASP A 56 11.96 15.62 -2.45
CA ASP A 56 11.69 16.91 -3.11
C ASP A 56 10.28 16.90 -3.71
N ASN A 57 9.38 17.64 -3.07
CA ASN A 57 7.96 17.72 -3.44
C ASN A 57 7.62 19.01 -4.19
N ARG A 58 8.59 19.89 -4.44
CA ARG A 58 8.38 21.22 -5.03
C ARG A 58 7.60 21.17 -6.35
N LYS A 59 7.91 20.18 -7.19
CA LYS A 59 7.26 20.00 -8.51
C LYS A 59 5.93 19.24 -8.47
N ARG A 60 5.59 18.59 -7.35
CA ARG A 60 4.43 17.68 -7.23
C ARG A 60 3.37 18.18 -6.25
N LYS A 61 3.65 19.30 -5.57
CA LYS A 61 2.79 19.91 -4.59
C LYS A 61 1.61 20.59 -5.27
N THR A 62 0.41 20.05 -5.04
CA THR A 62 -0.87 20.61 -5.54
C THR A 62 -1.48 21.64 -4.58
N ASN A 63 -1.00 21.69 -3.32
CA ASN A 63 -1.46 22.61 -2.29
C ASN A 63 -0.30 23.49 -1.81
N PRO A 64 -0.36 24.83 -1.95
CA PRO A 64 0.69 25.75 -1.49
C PRO A 64 1.09 25.59 -0.02
N LYS A 65 0.22 25.04 0.83
CA LYS A 65 0.49 24.81 2.26
C LYS A 65 1.22 23.50 2.57
N ALA A 66 1.34 22.57 1.61
CA ALA A 66 2.07 21.33 1.83
C ALA A 66 3.60 21.58 1.96
N PRO A 67 4.38 20.69 2.57
CA PRO A 67 5.82 20.87 2.67
C PRO A 67 6.53 20.68 1.33
N ASP A 68 7.60 21.44 1.11
CA ASP A 68 8.41 21.43 -0.11
C ASP A 68 9.48 20.33 -0.06
N PHE A 69 10.06 20.10 1.12
CA PHE A 69 10.92 18.94 1.40
C PHE A 69 10.42 18.17 2.62
N VAL A 70 10.52 16.84 2.56
CA VAL A 70 10.15 15.95 3.66
C VAL A 70 11.24 14.90 3.85
N ARG A 71 11.70 14.67 5.07
CA ARG A 71 12.73 13.65 5.34
C ARG A 71 12.21 12.24 5.05
N LYS A 72 13.06 11.37 4.51
CA LYS A 72 12.66 10.01 4.08
C LYS A 72 12.41 9.06 5.24
N ASP A 73 13.26 9.14 6.26
CA ASP A 73 13.22 8.37 7.51
C ASP A 73 12.13 8.88 8.45
N ASP A 74 11.92 10.20 8.50
CA ASP A 74 10.93 10.85 9.35
C ASP A 74 10.10 11.86 8.56
N ARG A 75 8.87 11.45 8.24
CA ARG A 75 7.93 12.31 7.50
C ARG A 75 7.36 13.46 8.33
N SER A 76 7.66 13.51 9.65
CA SER A 76 7.28 14.64 10.51
C SER A 76 8.24 15.82 10.36
N VAL A 77 9.47 15.58 9.90
CA VAL A 77 10.47 16.61 9.65
C VAL A 77 10.32 17.13 8.22
N ALA A 78 9.92 18.39 8.11
CA ALA A 78 9.52 19.00 6.85
C ALA A 78 9.98 20.46 6.74
N ILE A 79 10.24 20.89 5.50
CA ILE A 79 10.74 22.22 5.17
C ILE A 79 9.78 22.86 4.16
N TRP A 80 9.50 24.14 4.39
CA TRP A 80 8.75 25.00 3.48
C TRP A 80 9.65 26.10 2.96
N ILE A 81 9.68 26.29 1.63
CA ILE A 81 10.47 27.35 0.98
C ILE A 81 9.88 28.73 1.29
N ASP A 82 8.55 28.82 1.34
CA ASP A 82 7.84 30.06 1.70
C ASP A 82 7.82 30.30 3.23
N GLY A 83 8.68 29.61 3.99
CA GLY A 83 8.80 29.77 5.43
C GLY A 83 9.37 31.13 5.84
N ARG A 84 8.95 31.63 7.00
CA ARG A 84 9.47 32.89 7.57
C ARG A 84 10.98 32.84 7.85
N ASP A 85 11.53 31.64 8.07
CA ASP A 85 12.90 31.39 8.48
C ASP A 85 13.74 30.73 7.36
N THR A 86 13.34 30.92 6.10
CA THR A 86 14.09 30.42 4.95
C THR A 86 15.45 31.13 4.85
N PRO A 87 16.59 30.40 4.85
CA PRO A 87 17.91 30.99 4.77
C PRO A 87 18.13 31.65 3.41
N GLY A 88 18.70 32.87 3.33
CA GLY A 88 18.85 33.60 2.06
C GLY A 88 19.71 32.93 0.97
N TRP A 89 20.45 31.87 1.30
CA TRP A 89 21.22 31.07 0.35
C TRP A 89 20.40 30.00 -0.37
N TYR A 90 19.14 29.78 0.03
CA TYR A 90 18.34 28.65 -0.45
C TYR A 90 18.17 28.66 -1.96
N GLU A 91 18.04 29.82 -2.61
CA GLU A 91 17.85 29.93 -4.07
C GLU A 91 19.03 29.34 -4.85
N GLU A 92 20.27 29.70 -4.49
CA GLU A 92 21.49 29.14 -5.11
C GLU A 92 21.59 27.62 -4.90
N PHE A 93 21.24 27.17 -3.70
CA PHE A 93 21.20 25.73 -3.39
C PHE A 93 20.13 24.99 -4.20
N LEU A 94 18.96 25.58 -4.39
CA LEU A 94 17.89 24.98 -5.20
C LEU A 94 18.27 24.91 -6.67
N ASP A 95 18.93 25.93 -7.22
CA ASP A 95 19.45 25.92 -8.59
C ASP A 95 20.51 24.83 -8.78
N GLU A 96 21.42 24.68 -7.83
CA GLU A 96 22.41 23.59 -7.81
C GLU A 96 21.73 22.21 -7.70
N LEU A 97 20.71 22.10 -6.84
CA LEU A 97 19.95 20.87 -6.64
C LEU A 97 19.13 20.47 -7.88
N ASP A 98 18.49 21.44 -8.54
CA ASP A 98 17.70 21.24 -9.75
C ASP A 98 18.60 20.90 -10.95
N SER A 99 19.79 21.49 -11.02
CA SER A 99 20.82 21.14 -12.00
C SER A 99 21.32 19.70 -11.80
N ARG A 100 21.47 19.25 -10.55
CA ARG A 100 21.84 17.86 -10.20
C ARG A 100 20.70 16.86 -10.46
N GLN A 101 19.44 17.24 -10.18
CA GLN A 101 18.26 16.38 -10.35
C GLN A 101 17.69 16.38 -11.78
N GLY A 102 18.12 17.29 -12.65
CA GLY A 102 17.72 17.38 -14.07
C GLY A 102 18.03 16.13 -14.90
N GLY A 103 18.87 15.23 -14.42
CA GLY A 103 19.16 13.93 -15.05
C GLY A 103 18.32 12.73 -14.57
N GLN A 104 17.39 12.90 -13.61
CA GLN A 104 16.70 11.77 -12.95
C GLN A 104 15.16 11.84 -12.93
N GLN A 105 14.53 12.73 -13.70
CA GLN A 105 13.07 12.89 -13.65
C GLN A 105 12.34 11.93 -14.59
N ARG A 106 11.86 10.86 -13.94
CA ARG A 106 10.78 9.95 -14.36
C ARG A 106 9.66 10.70 -15.08
N GLY A 107 9.27 10.14 -16.22
CA GLY A 107 8.15 10.60 -17.03
C GLY A 107 6.79 10.62 -16.32
N ASP A 108 5.92 11.37 -16.96
CA ASP A 108 4.46 11.54 -16.79
C ASP A 108 3.95 12.43 -15.65
N ARG A 109 3.48 13.64 -16.01
CA ARG A 109 2.04 13.95 -16.22
C ARG A 109 1.79 15.44 -16.51
N PHE A 110 1.09 15.68 -17.63
CA PHE A 110 0.14 16.77 -17.91
C PHE A 110 0.53 18.25 -17.65
N GLY A 111 0.77 18.96 -18.77
CA GLY A 111 0.13 20.24 -19.13
C GLY A 111 0.04 21.34 -18.08
N GLY A 112 1.03 22.23 -18.10
CA GLY A 112 1.04 23.54 -17.47
C GLY A 112 2.39 24.19 -17.76
N ASP A 113 2.39 25.49 -18.06
CA ASP A 113 3.46 26.24 -18.70
C ASP A 113 4.90 26.09 -18.15
N ARG A 114 5.85 26.32 -19.07
CA ARG A 114 7.30 26.06 -19.07
C ARG A 114 8.11 26.68 -17.91
N PRO A 115 9.35 26.19 -17.70
CA PRO A 115 10.52 26.92 -18.24
C PRO A 115 11.33 26.07 -19.24
N GLY A 116 11.83 26.71 -20.30
CA GLY A 116 12.29 26.07 -21.53
C GLY A 116 13.62 25.32 -21.44
N GLY A 117 13.56 24.02 -21.74
CA GLY A 117 14.60 23.36 -22.54
C GLY A 117 14.14 23.40 -24.00
N ASP A 118 15.04 23.68 -24.94
CA ASP A 118 14.68 23.87 -26.35
C ASP A 118 13.97 22.60 -26.87
N ARG A 119 12.92 22.77 -27.68
CA ARG A 119 12.27 21.63 -28.34
C ARG A 119 13.27 20.87 -29.22
N ASN A 120 14.29 21.57 -29.71
CA ASN A 120 15.40 20.99 -30.44
C ASN A 120 16.25 20.04 -29.59
N ASP A 121 16.49 20.35 -28.30
CA ASP A 121 17.32 19.51 -27.43
C ASP A 121 16.65 18.17 -27.12
N ARG A 122 15.33 18.19 -26.87
CA ARG A 122 14.55 16.95 -26.68
C ARG A 122 14.53 16.11 -27.94
N ARG A 123 14.36 16.75 -29.10
CA ARG A 123 14.40 16.07 -30.39
C ARG A 123 15.79 15.49 -30.67
N ALA A 124 16.86 16.19 -30.32
CA ALA A 124 18.23 15.71 -30.45
C ALA A 124 18.51 14.53 -29.51
N ALA A 125 18.02 14.58 -28.26
CA ALA A 125 18.13 13.47 -27.32
C ALA A 125 17.33 12.24 -27.78
N GLU A 126 16.13 12.45 -28.34
CA GLU A 126 15.32 11.39 -28.93
C GLU A 126 16.00 10.79 -30.17
N MET A 127 16.59 11.63 -31.04
CA MET A 127 17.40 11.20 -32.19
C MET A 127 18.59 10.34 -31.76
N ALA A 128 19.33 10.76 -30.72
CA ALA A 128 20.45 9.99 -30.18
C ALA A 128 20.00 8.63 -29.61
N ASN A 129 18.80 8.56 -29.03
CA ASN A 129 18.21 7.30 -28.58
C ASN A 129 17.82 6.39 -29.76
N TRP A 130 17.27 6.94 -30.83
CA TRP A 130 17.00 6.19 -32.08
C TRP A 130 18.30 5.65 -32.70
N GLU A 131 19.37 6.45 -32.74
CA GLU A 131 20.69 6.00 -33.21
C GLU A 131 21.28 4.91 -32.31
N SER A 132 21.13 5.03 -30.99
CA SER A 132 21.53 3.99 -30.04
C SER A 132 20.78 2.67 -30.29
N LEU A 133 19.47 2.71 -30.54
CA LEU A 133 18.69 1.52 -30.89
C LEU A 133 19.20 0.86 -32.17
N ARG A 134 19.56 1.66 -33.18
CA ARG A 134 20.09 1.16 -34.45
C ARG A 134 21.45 0.47 -34.27
N ASN A 135 22.34 1.09 -33.49
CA ASN A 135 23.70 0.62 -33.30
C ASN A 135 23.76 -0.59 -32.36
N ASN A 136 22.98 -0.57 -31.28
CA ASN A 136 23.01 -1.58 -30.21
C ASN A 136 21.59 -2.11 -29.90
N PRO A 137 20.91 -2.78 -30.83
CA PRO A 137 19.52 -3.19 -30.65
C PRO A 137 19.32 -4.21 -29.52
N GLU A 138 20.36 -4.93 -29.12
CA GLU A 138 20.35 -5.83 -27.97
C GLU A 138 20.26 -5.12 -26.62
N GLU A 139 20.57 -3.83 -26.52
CA GLU A 139 20.41 -3.04 -25.29
C GLU A 139 18.97 -2.56 -25.08
N TRP A 140 18.10 -2.83 -26.05
CA TRP A 140 16.70 -2.43 -26.05
C TRP A 140 15.77 -3.64 -25.96
N PHE A 141 14.69 -3.46 -25.20
CA PHE A 141 13.52 -4.32 -25.26
C PHE A 141 12.62 -3.83 -26.39
N ASP A 142 12.39 -4.70 -27.37
CA ASP A 142 11.34 -4.53 -28.36
C ASP A 142 10.02 -5.05 -27.79
N ASN A 143 9.09 -4.12 -27.56
CA ASN A 143 7.78 -4.40 -26.98
C ASN A 143 6.65 -4.29 -28.01
N ARG A 144 6.96 -4.05 -29.30
CA ARG A 144 5.97 -3.83 -30.36
C ARG A 144 4.91 -4.94 -30.42
N SER A 145 5.34 -6.19 -30.29
CA SER A 145 4.46 -7.37 -30.34
C SER A 145 3.71 -7.67 -29.04
N ARG A 146 4.11 -7.05 -27.91
CA ARG A 146 3.58 -7.32 -26.57
C ARG A 146 2.76 -6.16 -26.00
N LYS A 147 2.62 -5.09 -26.79
CA LYS A 147 1.97 -3.85 -26.39
C LYS A 147 0.45 -4.05 -26.31
N THR A 148 -0.10 -3.92 -25.10
CA THR A 148 -1.56 -4.01 -24.84
C THR A 148 -2.27 -2.65 -24.89
N ASN A 149 -1.52 -1.56 -24.94
CA ASN A 149 -2.04 -0.19 -24.96
C ASN A 149 -1.19 0.68 -25.92
N PRO A 150 -1.80 1.42 -26.87
CA PRO A 150 -1.12 2.34 -27.78
C PRO A 150 -0.18 3.34 -27.08
N ARG A 151 -0.45 3.70 -25.83
CA ARG A 151 0.36 4.64 -25.04
C ARG A 151 1.64 4.06 -24.44
N ALA A 152 1.77 2.73 -24.39
CA ALA A 152 2.99 2.11 -23.89
C ALA A 152 4.15 2.31 -24.89
N PRO A 153 5.42 2.36 -24.45
CA PRO A 153 6.55 2.53 -25.35
C PRO A 153 6.77 1.30 -26.23
N ASP A 154 7.19 1.52 -27.47
CA ASP A 154 7.48 0.46 -28.45
C ASP A 154 8.88 -0.13 -28.21
N PHE A 155 9.86 0.72 -27.92
CA PHE A 155 11.19 0.31 -27.49
C PHE A 155 11.51 0.89 -26.13
N ARG A 156 12.22 0.11 -25.31
CA ARG A 156 12.63 0.54 -23.98
C ARG A 156 14.03 0.05 -23.67
N ARG A 157 14.90 0.92 -23.16
CA ARG A 157 16.26 0.51 -22.78
C ARG A 157 16.24 -0.50 -21.63
N LYS A 158 17.18 -1.44 -21.65
CA LYS A 158 17.26 -2.53 -20.65
C LYS A 158 17.84 -2.05 -19.32
N ASP A 159 18.88 -1.23 -19.39
CA ASP A 159 19.61 -0.62 -18.28
C ASP A 159 18.85 0.56 -17.67
N ASP A 160 18.28 1.44 -18.50
CA ASP A 160 17.49 2.58 -18.08
C ASP A 160 16.05 2.47 -18.55
N ARG A 161 15.23 2.11 -17.59
CA ARG A 161 13.79 1.95 -17.72
C ARG A 161 13.02 3.25 -17.97
N ALA A 162 13.67 4.41 -17.84
CA ALA A 162 13.11 5.73 -18.14
C ALA A 162 13.31 6.13 -19.61
N VAL A 163 14.31 5.58 -20.30
CA VAL A 163 14.56 5.85 -21.72
C VAL A 163 13.70 4.94 -22.59
N ALA A 164 12.84 5.54 -23.39
CA ALA A 164 11.83 4.85 -24.17
C ALA A 164 11.57 5.58 -25.48
N LEU A 165 11.18 4.82 -26.51
CA LEU A 165 10.89 5.30 -27.85
C LEU A 165 9.50 4.82 -28.28
N TRP A 166 8.82 5.69 -29.02
CA TRP A 166 7.50 5.45 -29.58
C TRP A 166 7.59 5.65 -31.10
N ILE A 167 7.12 4.68 -31.87
CA ILE A 167 7.20 4.71 -33.34
C ILE A 167 6.33 5.81 -33.92
N ASP A 168 5.24 6.15 -33.23
CA ASP A 168 4.31 7.21 -33.60
C ASP A 168 4.75 8.60 -33.10
N SER A 169 5.98 8.75 -32.57
CA SER A 169 6.47 10.05 -32.13
C SER A 169 6.75 10.98 -33.32
N TYR A 170 6.49 12.28 -33.13
CA TYR A 170 6.82 13.31 -34.12
C TYR A 170 8.34 13.43 -34.38
N GLY A 171 9.16 12.87 -33.48
CA GLY A 171 10.62 12.84 -33.58
C GLY A 171 11.16 11.61 -34.30
N ALA A 172 10.30 10.71 -34.80
CA ALA A 172 10.71 9.51 -35.53
C ALA A 172 11.57 9.87 -36.74
N PRO A 173 12.75 9.23 -36.91
CA PRO A 173 13.61 9.48 -38.06
C PRO A 173 13.00 8.92 -39.35
N GLU A 174 13.32 9.53 -40.48
CA GLU A 174 12.80 9.09 -41.79
C GLU A 174 13.24 7.66 -42.16
N TRP A 175 14.36 7.20 -41.60
CA TRP A 175 14.88 5.83 -41.79
C TRP A 175 14.29 4.81 -40.81
N LEU A 176 13.32 5.20 -39.97
CA LEU A 176 12.73 4.32 -38.98
C LEU A 176 12.15 3.05 -39.61
N ASP A 177 11.44 3.17 -40.74
CA ASP A 177 10.81 2.02 -41.40
C ASP A 177 11.84 0.97 -41.86
N ASP A 178 12.99 1.41 -42.38
CA ASP A 178 14.10 0.52 -42.75
C ASP A 178 14.70 -0.18 -41.52
N LEU A 179 14.86 0.55 -40.40
CA LEU A 179 15.32 -0.03 -39.14
C LEU A 179 14.33 -1.07 -38.62
N LEU A 180 13.02 -0.80 -38.65
CA LEU A 180 12.00 -1.74 -38.19
C LEU A 180 12.04 -3.03 -39.02
N HIS A 181 12.17 -2.92 -40.35
CA HIS A 181 12.35 -4.07 -41.23
C HIS A 181 13.60 -4.89 -40.89
N GLU A 182 14.73 -4.22 -40.62
CA GLU A 182 15.96 -4.89 -40.22
C GLU A 182 15.82 -5.61 -38.87
N LEU A 183 15.18 -4.98 -37.88
CA LEU A 183 14.93 -5.57 -36.56
C LEU A 183 14.00 -6.79 -36.66
N ASP A 184 12.96 -6.72 -37.49
CA ASP A 184 12.03 -7.83 -37.72
C ASP A 184 12.71 -8.99 -38.44
N ALA A 185 13.59 -8.70 -39.41
CA ALA A 185 14.41 -9.71 -40.07
C ALA A 185 15.38 -10.38 -39.07
N ARG A 186 16.05 -9.59 -38.21
CA ARG A 186 16.94 -10.11 -37.15
C ARG A 186 16.19 -10.98 -36.13
N GLN A 187 14.98 -10.58 -35.72
CA GLN A 187 14.13 -11.39 -34.84
C GLN A 187 13.68 -12.69 -35.51
N SER A 188 13.32 -12.61 -36.79
CA SER A 188 12.92 -13.77 -37.60
C SER A 188 14.08 -14.73 -37.82
N GLN A 189 15.32 -14.24 -37.98
CA GLN A 189 16.52 -15.06 -38.07
C GLN A 189 16.89 -15.73 -36.73
N ARG A 190 16.72 -15.03 -35.59
CA ARG A 190 16.87 -15.62 -34.25
C ARG A 190 15.83 -16.73 -34.00
N SER A 191 14.60 -16.52 -34.45
CA SER A 191 13.54 -17.53 -34.42
C SER A 191 13.81 -18.68 -35.40
N SER A 192 14.39 -18.37 -36.57
CA SER A 192 14.72 -19.37 -37.60
C SER A 192 15.94 -20.22 -37.26
N GLY A 193 16.92 -19.69 -36.52
CA GLY A 193 18.00 -20.50 -35.93
C GLY A 193 17.48 -21.52 -34.89
N TYR A 194 16.34 -21.22 -34.27
CA TYR A 194 15.60 -22.14 -33.39
C TYR A 194 14.70 -23.14 -34.14
N SER A 195 14.30 -22.83 -35.39
CA SER A 195 13.42 -23.71 -36.20
C SER A 195 14.18 -24.54 -37.25
N GLN A 196 15.38 -24.13 -37.67
CA GLN A 196 16.20 -24.89 -38.63
C GLN A 196 16.94 -26.07 -37.96
N GLN A 197 17.06 -26.07 -36.63
CA GLN A 197 17.54 -27.24 -35.87
C GLN A 197 16.47 -28.34 -35.71
N GLN A 198 15.24 -28.14 -36.21
CA GLN A 198 14.13 -29.10 -36.10
C GLN A 198 13.79 -29.86 -37.40
N GLN A 199 14.52 -29.68 -38.50
CA GLN A 199 14.31 -30.47 -39.73
C GLN A 199 15.44 -31.45 -40.06
N GLY A 200 16.42 -31.59 -39.17
CA GLY A 200 17.60 -32.44 -39.34
C GLY A 200 17.71 -33.58 -38.34
N GLY A 201 16.68 -34.43 -38.23
CA GLY A 201 16.82 -35.77 -37.65
C GLY A 201 16.79 -35.88 -36.12
N TYR A 202 16.35 -37.07 -35.70
CA TYR A 202 16.34 -37.64 -34.35
C TYR A 202 15.17 -37.24 -33.43
N GLN A 203 14.20 -38.15 -33.37
CA GLN A 203 13.67 -38.70 -32.12
C GLN A 203 14.52 -38.29 -30.90
N GLN A 204 14.12 -37.24 -30.18
CA GLN A 204 14.62 -36.95 -28.84
C GLN A 204 13.41 -36.74 -27.94
N ALA A 205 13.47 -37.41 -26.80
CA ALA A 205 12.42 -37.50 -25.79
C ALA A 205 11.85 -36.12 -25.43
N PRO A 206 10.57 -36.04 -25.00
CA PRO A 206 9.98 -34.80 -24.53
C PRO A 206 10.89 -34.17 -23.47
N ASP A 207 11.11 -32.85 -23.57
CA ASP A 207 11.84 -32.09 -22.56
C ASP A 207 11.25 -32.43 -21.18
N GLN A 208 12.02 -33.17 -20.38
CA GLN A 208 11.56 -33.80 -19.13
C GLN A 208 10.84 -32.79 -18.23
N TYR A 209 11.28 -31.53 -18.27
CA TYR A 209 10.67 -30.43 -17.53
C TYR A 209 9.21 -30.14 -17.92
N VAL A 210 8.90 -30.20 -19.22
CA VAL A 210 7.54 -29.97 -19.74
C VAL A 210 6.64 -31.15 -19.37
N GLU A 211 7.16 -32.37 -19.48
CA GLU A 211 6.42 -33.58 -19.12
C GLU A 211 6.21 -33.69 -17.60
N ASP A 212 7.20 -33.30 -16.78
CA ASP A 212 7.07 -33.23 -15.32
C ASP A 212 6.01 -32.22 -14.89
N LYS A 213 5.96 -31.06 -15.54
CA LYS A 213 4.92 -30.05 -15.30
C LYS A 213 3.54 -30.57 -15.70
N ARG A 214 3.45 -31.22 -16.86
CA ARG A 214 2.22 -31.85 -17.34
C ARG A 214 1.75 -32.94 -16.40
N ALA A 215 2.65 -33.81 -15.96
CA ALA A 215 2.37 -34.87 -15.00
C ALA A 215 1.92 -34.29 -13.65
N ALA A 216 2.55 -33.22 -13.17
CA ALA A 216 2.15 -32.54 -11.95
C ALA A 216 0.77 -31.85 -12.07
N GLU A 217 0.39 -31.37 -13.25
CA GLU A 217 -0.96 -30.86 -13.51
C GLU A 217 -1.99 -31.98 -13.59
N MET A 218 -1.66 -33.08 -14.27
CA MET A 218 -2.53 -34.27 -14.37
C MET A 218 -2.78 -34.90 -13.00
N ALA A 219 -1.75 -35.01 -12.15
CA ALA A 219 -1.87 -35.53 -10.80
C ALA A 219 -2.86 -34.73 -9.91
N LYS A 220 -3.02 -33.43 -10.17
CA LYS A 220 -4.04 -32.61 -9.47
C LYS A 220 -5.44 -32.96 -9.95
N TRP A 221 -5.63 -33.13 -11.26
CA TRP A 221 -6.90 -33.59 -11.82
C TRP A 221 -7.26 -35.01 -11.36
N ASP A 222 -6.29 -35.92 -11.27
CA ASP A 222 -6.46 -37.27 -10.73
C ASP A 222 -6.85 -37.25 -9.24
N SER A 223 -6.24 -36.35 -8.46
CA SER A 223 -6.60 -36.13 -7.05
C SER A 223 -8.04 -35.63 -6.90
N LEU A 224 -8.48 -34.70 -7.75
CA LEU A 224 -9.87 -34.23 -7.78
C LEU A 224 -10.84 -35.35 -8.13
N ARG A 225 -10.50 -36.18 -9.12
CA ARG A 225 -11.30 -37.33 -9.53
C ARG A 225 -11.42 -38.38 -8.42
N SER A 226 -10.31 -38.69 -7.77
CA SER A 226 -10.25 -39.77 -6.78
C SER A 226 -10.86 -39.36 -5.43
N ASN A 227 -10.66 -38.11 -5.02
CA ASN A 227 -11.05 -37.59 -3.71
C ASN A 227 -11.72 -36.21 -3.85
N PRO A 228 -12.91 -36.13 -4.49
CA PRO A 228 -13.58 -34.87 -4.79
C PRO A 228 -13.95 -34.07 -3.53
N GLU A 229 -14.17 -34.74 -2.40
CA GLU A 229 -14.48 -34.11 -1.12
C GLU A 229 -13.31 -33.32 -0.52
N LEU A 230 -12.07 -33.54 -0.97
CA LEU A 230 -10.91 -32.76 -0.56
C LEU A 230 -10.79 -31.44 -1.30
N TRP A 231 -11.66 -31.19 -2.29
CA TRP A 231 -11.64 -30.00 -3.12
C TRP A 231 -12.88 -29.14 -2.88
N PHE A 232 -12.68 -27.82 -2.92
CA PHE A 232 -13.74 -26.84 -3.07
C PHE A 232 -14.07 -26.71 -4.56
N ASP A 233 -15.28 -27.07 -4.94
CA ASP A 233 -15.85 -26.75 -6.24
C ASP A 233 -16.44 -25.34 -6.21
N ASN A 234 -15.77 -24.42 -6.92
CA ASN A 234 -16.17 -23.03 -7.02
C ASN A 234 -16.84 -22.70 -8.36
N ARG A 235 -17.07 -23.68 -9.24
CA ARG A 235 -17.62 -23.45 -10.59
C ARG A 235 -18.95 -22.70 -10.55
N ARG A 236 -19.78 -22.99 -9.54
CA ARG A 236 -21.12 -22.39 -9.34
C ARG A 236 -21.14 -21.14 -8.46
N THR A 237 -20.05 -20.86 -7.74
CA THR A 237 -19.97 -19.75 -6.75
C THR A 237 -19.01 -18.65 -7.17
N LYS A 238 -18.12 -18.90 -8.15
CA LYS A 238 -17.16 -17.90 -8.61
C LYS A 238 -17.86 -16.77 -9.38
N THR A 239 -17.60 -15.54 -8.95
CA THR A 239 -18.09 -14.31 -9.62
C THR A 239 -17.09 -13.75 -10.63
N ASN A 240 -15.81 -14.11 -10.51
CA ASN A 240 -14.74 -13.69 -11.40
C ASN A 240 -14.34 -14.87 -12.31
N PRO A 241 -14.39 -14.74 -13.65
CA PRO A 241 -14.00 -15.81 -14.56
C PRO A 241 -12.53 -16.22 -14.44
N LYS A 242 -11.64 -15.35 -13.92
CA LYS A 242 -10.23 -15.64 -13.68
C LYS A 242 -9.96 -16.38 -12.36
N ALA A 243 -10.97 -16.49 -11.48
CA ALA A 243 -10.82 -17.26 -10.26
C ALA A 243 -10.78 -18.77 -10.59
N PRO A 244 -10.03 -19.57 -9.80
CA PRO A 244 -9.93 -21.00 -10.02
C PRO A 244 -11.26 -21.71 -9.81
N ASP A 245 -11.48 -22.73 -10.64
CA ASP A 245 -12.67 -23.58 -10.63
C ASP A 245 -12.65 -24.53 -9.43
N PHE A 246 -11.49 -25.14 -9.16
CA PHE A 246 -11.30 -26.01 -8.01
C PHE A 246 -10.13 -25.53 -7.16
N LYS A 247 -10.28 -25.64 -5.83
CA LYS A 247 -9.20 -25.37 -4.87
C LYS A 247 -9.10 -26.51 -3.88
N LEU A 248 -7.90 -26.97 -3.58
CA LEU A 248 -7.72 -27.98 -2.55
C LEU A 248 -8.04 -27.38 -1.17
N LYS A 249 -8.75 -28.13 -0.32
CA LYS A 249 -9.19 -27.66 1.01
C LYS A 249 -8.03 -27.52 1.99
N SER A 250 -7.09 -28.46 1.95
CA SER A 250 -5.90 -28.48 2.82
C SER A 250 -4.88 -27.41 2.45
N ASP A 251 -4.63 -27.24 1.14
CA ASP A 251 -3.72 -26.24 0.61
C ASP A 251 -4.41 -25.37 -0.45
N ARG A 252 -4.79 -24.16 -0.05
CA ARG A 252 -5.48 -23.21 -0.92
C ARG A 252 -4.60 -22.65 -2.05
N SER A 253 -3.31 -22.97 -2.07
CA SER A 253 -2.40 -22.63 -3.17
C SER A 253 -2.52 -23.58 -4.36
N VAL A 254 -3.00 -24.81 -4.13
CA VAL A 254 -3.27 -25.79 -5.19
C VAL A 254 -4.65 -25.53 -5.78
N ALA A 255 -4.66 -25.20 -7.06
CA ALA A 255 -5.87 -24.81 -7.77
C ALA A 255 -5.89 -25.34 -9.21
N LEU A 256 -7.09 -25.52 -9.73
CA LEU A 256 -7.36 -25.96 -11.11
C LEU A 256 -8.29 -24.97 -11.79
N TRP A 257 -8.06 -24.77 -13.09
CA TRP A 257 -8.86 -23.91 -13.95
C TRP A 257 -9.35 -24.72 -15.15
N LEU A 258 -10.64 -24.63 -15.45
CA LEU A 258 -11.23 -25.20 -16.66
C LEU A 258 -10.78 -24.46 -17.93
N SER A 259 -10.20 -23.26 -17.78
CA SER A 259 -9.57 -22.53 -18.88
C SER A 259 -8.09 -22.92 -19.11
N SER A 260 -7.58 -23.97 -18.44
CA SER A 260 -6.22 -24.45 -18.73
C SER A 260 -6.16 -25.01 -20.15
N TYR A 261 -4.99 -24.87 -20.79
CA TYR A 261 -4.77 -25.41 -22.14
C TYR A 261 -4.64 -26.94 -22.15
N GLN A 262 -4.37 -27.54 -20.98
CA GLN A 262 -4.14 -28.98 -20.84
C GLN A 262 -5.18 -29.58 -19.89
N LEU A 263 -6.30 -29.98 -20.47
CA LEU A 263 -7.41 -30.61 -19.76
C LEU A 263 -7.36 -32.13 -19.96
N PRO A 264 -7.72 -32.93 -18.95
CA PRO A 264 -7.82 -34.38 -19.13
C PRO A 264 -8.97 -34.74 -20.08
N ASP A 265 -8.79 -35.78 -20.90
CA ASP A 265 -9.82 -36.25 -21.85
C ASP A 265 -11.12 -36.71 -21.16
N TYR A 266 -11.03 -37.07 -19.89
CA TYR A 266 -12.14 -37.56 -19.07
C TYR A 266 -12.89 -36.45 -18.31
N LEU A 267 -12.55 -35.18 -18.58
CA LEU A 267 -13.01 -34.05 -17.78
C LEU A 267 -14.53 -33.92 -17.79
N ASP A 268 -15.17 -34.06 -18.94
CA ASP A 268 -16.62 -33.86 -19.06
C ASP A 268 -17.42 -34.85 -18.21
N ASP A 269 -17.00 -36.13 -18.19
CA ASP A 269 -17.61 -37.15 -17.33
C ASP A 269 -17.41 -36.84 -15.84
N LEU A 270 -16.23 -36.35 -15.46
CA LEU A 270 -15.94 -35.94 -14.08
C LEU A 270 -16.82 -34.76 -13.66
N LEU A 271 -16.99 -33.77 -14.52
CA LEU A 271 -17.82 -32.60 -14.22
C LEU A 271 -19.30 -33.00 -14.05
N ALA A 272 -19.80 -33.90 -14.90
CA ALA A 272 -21.15 -34.44 -14.79
C ALA A 272 -21.35 -35.22 -13.48
N GLU A 273 -20.37 -36.03 -13.07
CA GLU A 273 -20.42 -36.76 -11.80
C GLU A 273 -20.43 -35.81 -10.60
N LEU A 274 -19.58 -34.78 -10.61
CA LEU A 274 -19.50 -33.78 -9.55
C LEU A 274 -20.81 -32.98 -9.42
N ASP A 275 -21.44 -32.65 -10.55
CA ASP A 275 -22.73 -31.96 -10.59
C ASP A 275 -23.85 -32.84 -10.02
N ALA A 276 -23.91 -34.12 -10.40
CA ALA A 276 -24.89 -35.07 -9.86
C ALA A 276 -24.73 -35.25 -8.34
N ARG A 277 -23.50 -35.35 -7.83
CA ARG A 277 -23.21 -35.43 -6.39
C ARG A 277 -23.66 -34.18 -5.65
N TYR A 278 -23.44 -33.00 -6.23
CA TYR A 278 -23.88 -31.73 -5.64
C TYR A 278 -25.41 -31.68 -5.53
N ASP A 279 -26.12 -32.04 -6.61
CA ASP A 279 -27.57 -32.03 -6.65
C ASP A 279 -28.18 -33.04 -5.66
N GLN A 280 -27.59 -34.23 -5.52
CA GLN A 280 -27.99 -35.21 -4.50
C GLN A 280 -27.84 -34.66 -3.08
N ARG A 281 -26.72 -33.99 -2.78
CA ARG A 281 -26.49 -33.37 -1.47
C ARG A 281 -27.52 -32.27 -1.18
N MET A 282 -27.83 -31.44 -2.17
CA MET A 282 -28.81 -30.36 -2.01
C MET A 282 -30.23 -30.89 -1.83
N ASN A 283 -30.62 -31.93 -2.57
CA ASN A 283 -31.92 -32.58 -2.40
C ASN A 283 -32.08 -33.23 -1.02
N GLY A 284 -31.03 -33.89 -0.51
CA GLY A 284 -31.05 -34.46 0.85
C GLY A 284 -31.21 -33.41 1.96
N GLN A 285 -30.59 -32.23 1.80
CA GLN A 285 -30.80 -31.11 2.73
C GLN A 285 -32.23 -30.58 2.67
N GLN A 286 -32.81 -30.43 1.47
CA GLN A 286 -34.20 -29.99 1.33
C GLN A 286 -35.19 -30.98 1.98
N GLN A 287 -34.97 -32.29 1.84
CA GLN A 287 -35.80 -33.30 2.51
C GLN A 287 -35.66 -33.26 4.04
N TYR A 288 -34.46 -33.03 4.57
CA TYR A 288 -34.24 -32.85 6.02
C TYR A 288 -34.97 -31.62 6.58
N TYR A 289 -35.00 -30.51 5.84
CA TYR A 289 -35.77 -29.32 6.24
C TYR A 289 -37.28 -29.55 6.16
N GLN A 290 -37.77 -30.34 5.20
CA GLN A 290 -39.18 -30.70 5.13
C GLN A 290 -39.59 -31.61 6.31
N GLN A 291 -38.76 -32.58 6.72
CA GLN A 291 -39.05 -33.41 7.90
C GLN A 291 -39.08 -32.62 9.22
N GLN A 292 -38.30 -31.55 9.35
CA GLN A 292 -38.37 -30.67 10.53
C GLN A 292 -39.65 -29.84 10.57
N GLN A 293 -40.30 -29.57 9.43
CA GLN A 293 -41.58 -28.86 9.39
C GLN A 293 -42.77 -29.78 9.73
N ASP A 294 -42.63 -31.10 9.55
CA ASP A 294 -43.65 -32.09 9.92
C ASP A 294 -43.61 -32.49 11.41
N TYR A 295 -42.63 -32.01 12.19
CA TYR A 295 -42.61 -32.18 13.65
C TYR A 295 -43.61 -31.21 14.31
N GLN A 296 -44.87 -31.66 14.44
CA GLN A 296 -45.94 -30.99 15.18
C GLN A 296 -45.77 -31.19 16.71
N PRO A 297 -45.61 -30.14 17.53
CA PRO A 297 -46.00 -30.19 18.93
C PRO A 297 -47.53 -30.14 18.99
N TYR A 298 -48.13 -30.98 19.83
CA TYR A 298 -49.58 -31.04 20.07
C TYR A 298 -50.20 -29.65 20.36
N PRO A 299 -51.47 -29.39 19.96
CA PRO A 299 -52.05 -28.06 19.98
C PRO A 299 -52.70 -27.71 21.33
N GLU A 300 -52.46 -26.49 21.82
CA GLU A 300 -53.30 -25.85 22.83
C GLU A 300 -53.78 -24.47 22.32
N GLN A 301 -55.03 -24.51 21.85
CA GLN A 301 -56.07 -23.47 21.82
C GLN A 301 -55.73 -22.04 21.37
N GLN A 302 -56.02 -21.81 20.08
CA GLN A 302 -56.75 -20.70 19.45
C GLN A 302 -56.88 -19.36 20.22
N GLN A 303 -56.47 -18.25 19.59
CA GLN A 303 -57.41 -17.31 18.93
C GLN A 303 -56.68 -16.07 18.39
N GLY A 304 -57.01 -15.73 17.13
CA GLY A 304 -56.84 -14.39 16.58
C GLY A 304 -55.50 -14.13 15.90
N TYR A 305 -55.47 -14.21 14.57
CA TYR A 305 -55.35 -13.05 13.68
C TYR A 305 -55.48 -13.55 12.24
N ALA A 306 -56.51 -13.02 11.57
CA ALA A 306 -56.75 -13.15 10.15
C ALA A 306 -55.83 -12.18 9.37
N ASP A 307 -55.74 -12.43 8.05
CA ASP A 307 -55.10 -11.58 7.02
C ASP A 307 -53.56 -11.61 7.09
N TYR A 308 -52.80 -12.10 6.12
CA TYR A 308 -52.87 -11.85 4.67
C TYR A 308 -52.38 -13.08 3.87
N GLN A 309 -53.21 -13.53 2.92
CA GLN A 309 -52.83 -14.45 1.85
C GLN A 309 -53.21 -13.79 0.52
N GLN A 310 -52.30 -13.02 -0.09
CA GLN A 310 -52.20 -12.85 -1.55
C GLN A 310 -51.03 -11.94 -1.92
N GLN A 311 -49.95 -12.56 -2.43
CA GLN A 311 -49.17 -12.17 -3.60
C GLN A 311 -47.83 -12.92 -3.56
N GLN A 312 -47.81 -14.13 -4.13
CA GLN A 312 -46.55 -14.78 -4.52
C GLN A 312 -46.55 -14.89 -6.06
N GLN A 313 -45.83 -13.96 -6.69
CA GLN A 313 -45.27 -14.14 -8.02
C GLN A 313 -43.91 -14.87 -7.89
N PRO A 314 -43.47 -15.63 -8.91
CA PRO A 314 -42.32 -16.52 -8.79
C PRO A 314 -41.01 -15.73 -8.67
N GLN A 315 -40.36 -15.79 -7.51
CA GLN A 315 -39.04 -15.23 -7.26
C GLN A 315 -37.96 -16.19 -7.76
N GLN A 316 -37.44 -15.95 -8.96
CA GLN A 316 -36.11 -16.44 -9.35
C GLN A 316 -35.05 -15.47 -8.79
N SER A 317 -34.61 -15.60 -7.53
CA SER A 317 -33.42 -14.86 -7.03
C SER A 317 -32.68 -15.46 -5.81
N TYR A 318 -32.90 -16.73 -5.45
CA TYR A 318 -32.43 -17.37 -4.20
C TYR A 318 -30.92 -17.67 -4.08
N GLN A 319 -30.01 -16.93 -4.71
CA GLN A 319 -28.56 -17.13 -4.50
C GLN A 319 -27.78 -15.86 -4.14
N GLN A 320 -28.36 -14.67 -4.32
CA GLN A 320 -27.69 -13.41 -3.94
C GLN A 320 -28.07 -12.94 -2.53
N SER A 321 -29.25 -13.31 -2.02
CA SER A 321 -29.76 -12.94 -0.69
C SER A 321 -28.86 -13.46 0.43
N ASP A 322 -28.52 -14.75 0.41
CA ASP A 322 -27.74 -15.37 1.50
C ASP A 322 -26.35 -14.73 1.65
N SER A 323 -25.73 -14.33 0.52
CA SER A 323 -24.43 -13.66 0.54
C SER A 323 -24.50 -12.20 1.03
N ARG A 324 -25.63 -11.53 0.80
CA ARG A 324 -25.85 -10.14 1.20
C ARG A 324 -26.27 -10.08 2.66
N GLU A 325 -27.18 -10.95 3.07
CA GLU A 325 -27.62 -11.10 4.45
C GLU A 325 -26.46 -11.57 5.33
N ALA A 326 -25.63 -12.52 4.87
CA ALA A 326 -24.42 -12.92 5.60
C ALA A 326 -23.41 -11.76 5.73
N LYS A 327 -23.23 -10.94 4.69
CA LYS A 327 -22.37 -9.74 4.78
C LYS A 327 -22.93 -8.71 5.74
N ILE A 328 -24.24 -8.49 5.72
CA ILE A 328 -24.93 -7.59 6.66
C ILE A 328 -24.78 -8.13 8.08
N ALA A 329 -25.02 -9.42 8.31
CA ALA A 329 -24.87 -10.08 9.61
C ALA A 329 -23.43 -10.03 10.11
N GLN A 330 -22.44 -10.23 9.23
CA GLN A 330 -21.03 -10.10 9.56
C GLN A 330 -20.67 -8.66 9.94
N GLU A 331 -21.18 -7.67 9.20
CA GLU A 331 -20.99 -6.26 9.52
C GLU A 331 -21.65 -5.90 10.87
N GLN A 332 -22.86 -6.41 11.16
CA GLN A 332 -23.51 -6.26 12.46
C GLN A 332 -22.69 -6.88 13.60
N ALA A 333 -22.17 -8.10 13.42
CA ALA A 333 -21.30 -8.74 14.40
C ALA A 333 -20.00 -7.94 14.64
N ASN A 334 -19.45 -7.32 13.58
CA ASN A 334 -18.31 -6.42 13.70
C ASN A 334 -18.67 -5.15 14.50
N TRP A 335 -19.85 -4.56 14.28
CA TRP A 335 -20.35 -3.44 15.08
C TRP A 335 -20.53 -3.81 16.56
N GLU A 336 -21.09 -4.98 16.85
CA GLU A 336 -21.22 -5.49 18.23
C GLU A 336 -19.86 -5.70 18.89
N SER A 337 -18.87 -6.21 18.14
CA SER A 337 -17.49 -6.33 18.63
C SER A 337 -16.87 -4.98 18.98
N LEU A 338 -17.10 -3.93 18.18
CA LEU A 338 -16.66 -2.57 18.49
C LEU A 338 -17.28 -2.05 19.79
N ARG A 339 -18.57 -2.33 20.02
CA ARG A 339 -19.28 -1.93 21.24
C ARG A 339 -18.75 -2.64 22.48
N ASN A 340 -18.50 -3.94 22.38
CA ASN A 340 -18.08 -4.75 23.52
C ASN A 340 -16.59 -4.56 23.83
N ASN A 341 -15.75 -4.39 22.80
CA ASN A 341 -14.28 -4.31 22.93
C ASN A 341 -13.71 -3.13 22.13
N PRO A 342 -14.02 -1.87 22.48
CA PRO A 342 -13.63 -0.68 21.69
C PRO A 342 -12.11 -0.49 21.60
N GLU A 343 -11.35 -1.05 22.52
CA GLU A 343 -9.88 -1.01 22.52
C GLU A 343 -9.23 -1.87 21.43
N GLN A 344 -9.92 -2.89 20.92
CA GLN A 344 -9.42 -3.74 19.82
C GLN A 344 -9.62 -3.10 18.44
N TRP A 345 -10.18 -1.88 18.40
CA TRP A 345 -10.42 -1.15 17.18
C TRP A 345 -9.61 0.14 17.14
N PHE A 346 -8.99 0.40 15.99
CA PHE A 346 -8.47 1.70 15.63
C PHE A 346 -9.63 2.59 15.18
N ASP A 347 -9.82 3.68 15.92
CA ASP A 347 -10.72 4.77 15.52
C ASP A 347 -9.94 5.74 14.63
N ASN A 348 -10.27 5.75 13.34
CA ASN A 348 -9.61 6.57 12.32
C ASN A 348 -10.45 7.80 11.94
N ARG A 349 -11.55 8.08 12.65
CA ARG A 349 -12.48 9.17 12.29
C ARG A 349 -11.78 10.54 12.28
N TYR A 350 -10.80 10.73 13.16
CA TYR A 350 -10.01 11.98 13.27
C TYR A 350 -8.73 12.00 12.42
N THR A 351 -8.29 10.85 11.90
CA THR A 351 -7.02 10.72 11.16
C THR A 351 -7.21 10.42 9.68
N LYS A 352 -8.43 10.04 9.25
CA LYS A 352 -8.72 9.72 7.85
C LYS A 352 -8.67 10.98 6.97
N GLN A 353 -7.84 10.92 5.93
CA GLN A 353 -7.73 11.98 4.90
C GLN A 353 -8.66 11.73 3.70
N ASN A 354 -9.08 10.47 3.49
CA ASN A 354 -9.95 10.07 2.40
C ASN A 354 -11.35 9.70 2.96
N PRO A 355 -12.43 10.31 2.48
CA PRO A 355 -13.80 9.97 2.89
C PRO A 355 -14.19 8.50 2.66
N LYS A 356 -13.52 7.81 1.72
CA LYS A 356 -13.75 6.38 1.42
C LYS A 356 -12.96 5.43 2.34
N ALA A 357 -12.04 5.94 3.15
CA ALA A 357 -11.31 5.12 4.11
C ALA A 357 -12.25 4.67 5.25
N PRO A 358 -12.03 3.48 5.83
CA PRO A 358 -12.84 2.96 6.92
C PRO A 358 -12.70 3.81 8.19
N ASP A 359 -13.81 3.99 8.89
CA ASP A 359 -13.89 4.73 10.14
C ASP A 359 -13.27 3.95 11.30
N PHE A 360 -13.59 2.66 11.38
CA PHE A 360 -12.99 1.75 12.35
C PHE A 360 -12.29 0.61 11.65
N ARG A 361 -11.15 0.21 12.20
CA ARG A 361 -10.39 -0.94 11.72
C ARG A 361 -9.95 -1.79 12.89
N ASN A 362 -10.17 -3.09 12.84
CA ASN A 362 -9.71 -3.96 13.91
C ASN A 362 -8.16 -4.01 13.94
N LYS A 363 -7.59 -4.09 15.14
CA LYS A 363 -6.15 -4.07 15.37
C LYS A 363 -5.49 -5.39 14.96
N ASP A 364 -6.15 -6.51 15.25
CA ASP A 364 -5.63 -7.86 15.05
C ASP A 364 -5.96 -8.37 13.64
N ASP A 365 -7.21 -8.22 13.21
CA ASP A 365 -7.63 -8.53 11.85
C ASP A 365 -7.82 -7.26 11.02
N ARG A 366 -6.76 -6.92 10.30
CA ARG A 366 -6.70 -5.77 9.38
C ARG A 366 -7.72 -5.81 8.24
N SER A 367 -8.41 -6.93 8.02
CA SER A 367 -9.48 -7.09 7.03
C SER A 367 -10.88 -6.71 7.57
N LEU A 368 -11.06 -6.67 8.90
CA LEU A 368 -12.30 -6.22 9.53
C LEU A 368 -12.30 -4.69 9.62
N VAL A 369 -13.25 -4.08 8.92
CA VAL A 369 -13.38 -2.64 8.75
C VAL A 369 -14.85 -2.23 8.81
N LEU A 370 -15.11 -1.04 9.36
CA LEU A 370 -16.45 -0.48 9.51
C LEU A 370 -16.47 0.95 8.97
N TRP A 371 -17.58 1.31 8.33
CA TRP A 371 -17.84 2.66 7.84
C TRP A 371 -19.14 3.19 8.46
N LEU A 372 -19.09 4.37 9.07
CA LEU A 372 -20.28 5.06 9.57
C LEU A 372 -21.23 5.46 8.44
N THR A 373 -20.71 5.59 7.21
CA THR A 373 -21.50 5.87 6.01
C THR A 373 -22.17 4.63 5.41
N SER A 374 -21.95 3.44 5.99
CA SER A 374 -22.59 2.22 5.53
C SER A 374 -24.10 2.25 5.79
N ARG A 375 -24.90 1.72 4.85
CA ARG A 375 -26.36 1.58 5.02
C ARG A 375 -26.69 0.58 6.14
N SER A 376 -25.75 -0.27 6.51
CA SER A 376 -25.83 -1.26 7.59
C SER A 376 -25.29 -0.75 8.93
N ALA A 377 -24.92 0.54 9.04
CA ALA A 377 -24.52 1.13 10.31
C ALA A 377 -25.72 1.12 11.29
N PRO A 378 -25.60 0.49 12.48
CA PRO A 378 -26.69 0.44 13.44
C PRO A 378 -27.04 1.82 13.98
N GLU A 379 -28.32 2.11 14.19
CA GLU A 379 -28.77 3.43 14.65
C GLU A 379 -28.18 3.82 16.02
N TRP A 380 -27.98 2.82 16.90
CA TRP A 380 -27.39 2.98 18.22
C TRP A 380 -25.92 3.43 18.19
N ILE A 381 -25.23 3.35 17.05
CA ILE A 381 -23.83 3.77 16.97
C ILE A 381 -23.67 5.25 17.37
N ASN A 382 -24.65 6.09 17.06
CA ASN A 382 -24.65 7.52 17.38
C ASN A 382 -24.63 7.78 18.89
N GLU A 383 -25.16 6.86 19.70
CA GLU A 383 -25.10 6.94 21.17
C GLU A 383 -23.72 6.53 21.70
N LEU A 384 -23.01 5.65 20.99
CA LEU A 384 -21.68 5.18 21.35
C LEU A 384 -20.56 6.14 20.90
N LEU A 385 -20.77 6.92 19.83
CA LEU A 385 -19.76 7.85 19.30
C LEU A 385 -19.22 8.84 20.34
N PRO A 386 -20.06 9.51 21.17
CA PRO A 386 -19.57 10.44 22.20
C PRO A 386 -18.66 9.76 23.23
N GLU A 387 -18.93 8.50 23.57
CA GLU A 387 -18.09 7.73 24.49
C GLU A 387 -16.72 7.42 23.88
N LEU A 388 -16.70 7.02 22.60
CA LEU A 388 -15.47 6.78 21.85
C LEU A 388 -14.65 8.07 21.67
N ASP A 389 -15.32 9.19 21.43
CA ASP A 389 -14.70 10.52 21.32
C ASP A 389 -14.04 10.93 22.65
N ALA A 390 -14.74 10.74 23.78
CA ALA A 390 -14.19 11.01 25.10
C ALA A 390 -12.96 10.14 25.40
N ARG A 391 -13.00 8.85 25.06
CA ARG A 391 -11.86 7.92 25.20
C ARG A 391 -10.68 8.33 24.31
N TYR A 392 -10.95 8.80 23.09
CA TYR A 392 -9.91 9.31 22.19
C TYR A 392 -9.23 10.55 22.80
N GLN A 393 -10.03 11.53 23.26
CA GLN A 393 -9.51 12.75 23.89
C GLN A 393 -8.71 12.43 25.16
N GLN A 394 -9.15 11.48 25.99
CA GLN A 394 -8.39 11.04 27.16
C GLN A 394 -7.03 10.44 26.76
N ARG A 395 -6.97 9.58 25.74
CA ARG A 395 -5.70 8.99 25.26
C ARG A 395 -4.75 10.04 24.70
N GLU A 396 -5.26 11.00 23.95
CA GLU A 396 -4.46 12.09 23.40
C GLU A 396 -3.98 13.04 24.52
N ALA A 397 -4.81 13.30 25.54
CA ALA A 397 -4.40 14.04 26.73
C ALA A 397 -3.31 13.28 27.53
N SER A 398 -3.44 11.97 27.71
CA SER A 398 -2.42 11.14 28.35
C SER A 398 -1.11 11.07 27.55
N ARG A 399 -1.19 11.03 26.21
CA ARG A 399 -0.01 11.12 25.34
C ARG A 399 0.68 12.47 25.46
N ALA A 400 -0.10 13.55 25.48
CA ALA A 400 0.42 14.90 25.67
C ALA A 400 1.08 15.08 27.05
N SER A 401 0.52 14.49 28.11
CA SER A 401 1.14 14.52 29.45
C SER A 401 2.39 13.66 29.54
N ASN A 402 2.42 12.48 28.90
CA ASN A 402 3.59 11.59 28.94
C ASN A 402 4.75 12.10 28.07
N SER A 403 4.46 12.90 27.03
CA SER A 403 5.48 13.61 26.24
C SER A 403 6.10 14.81 26.97
N GLY A 404 5.53 15.22 28.13
CA GLY A 404 6.02 16.35 28.93
C GLY A 404 6.83 15.98 30.19
N TYR A 405 6.87 14.70 30.59
CA TYR A 405 7.46 14.24 31.86
C TYR A 405 8.60 13.20 31.70
N GLY A 406 9.22 13.12 30.51
CA GLY A 406 10.33 12.19 30.24
C GLY A 406 11.75 12.73 30.48
N ALA A 407 11.93 13.80 31.26
CA ALA A 407 13.26 14.41 31.46
C ALA A 407 13.64 14.64 32.94
N ALA A 408 12.88 14.15 33.91
CA ALA A 408 13.16 14.40 35.32
C ALA A 408 12.76 13.24 36.22
N GLN A 409 13.44 12.09 36.11
CA GLN A 409 13.54 11.07 37.18
C GLN A 409 14.48 9.93 36.76
N GLU A 410 15.78 10.23 36.73
CA GLU A 410 16.81 9.21 36.94
C GLU A 410 17.98 9.86 37.69
N ALA A 411 17.72 10.18 38.95
CA ALA A 411 18.74 10.42 39.97
C ALA A 411 18.11 10.03 41.30
N VAL A 412 18.87 9.29 42.13
CA VAL A 412 18.50 8.67 43.42
C VAL A 412 17.85 7.29 43.20
N TYR A 413 18.48 6.14 43.46
CA TYR A 413 19.54 5.72 44.40
C TYR A 413 20.56 4.77 43.75
#